data_AF-A0AAN1MIN9-F1
#
_entry.id   AF-A0AAN1MIN9-F1
#
_cell.length_a   1.000
_cell.length_b   1.000
_cell.length_c   1.000
_cell.angle_alpha   90.00
_cell.angle_beta   90.00
_cell.angle_gamma   90.00
#
_symmetry.space_group_name_H-M   'P 1'
#
loop_
_entity.id
_entity.type
_entity.pdbx_description
1 polymer ?
#
loop_
_entity_poly.entity_id
_entity_poly.type
_entity_poly.pdbx_seq_one_letter_code
_entity_poly.pdbx_strand_id
1 'polypeptide(L)'
;MKERPILFSGPMVRALLDGRKTQTRRVVKSRPWTTGDYFASGEYSTDLGYEASRGEFWAGFRHPSIHPDGSACYERCPYGAPGDRLWVRETWRGVVAINPPGKTTELGVARYVPDQQYCRRVEFQATQARDSEPWRPSIHMPRWASRITLEVTGVRVERLQDITEADAAAEGVESLRNEGEYWKDYLRSTAQCDELVCLNARDSFWTLWDSLNAARGFGWDANPWVWVVEFTRIN
;
A
#
# COMPACT_ATOMS: atom_id res chain seq x y z
N MET A 1 -4.00 1.92 -20.54
CA MET A 1 -4.05 2.48 -19.18
C MET A 1 -5.21 1.84 -18.41
N LYS A 2 -4.90 1.04 -17.39
CA LYS A 2 -5.85 0.35 -16.51
C LYS A 2 -5.88 1.07 -15.14
N GLU A 3 -7.03 1.15 -14.47
CA GLU A 3 -7.15 1.67 -13.10
C GLU A 3 -7.41 0.54 -12.09
N ARG A 4 -6.68 0.49 -10.97
CA ARG A 4 -6.83 -0.56 -9.93
C ARG A 4 -6.88 0.02 -8.50
N PRO A 5 -7.62 -0.59 -7.56
CA PRO A 5 -7.61 -0.14 -6.17
C PRO A 5 -6.31 -0.50 -5.45
N ILE A 6 -5.88 0.37 -4.52
CA ILE A 6 -4.82 0.04 -3.55
C ILE A 6 -5.21 0.51 -2.14
N LEU A 7 -5.05 -0.35 -1.14
CA LEU A 7 -5.40 -0.06 0.25
C LEU A 7 -4.24 0.62 0.99
N PHE A 8 -4.47 1.79 1.58
CA PHE A 8 -3.50 2.46 2.43
C PHE A 8 -4.08 2.80 3.80
N SER A 9 -3.24 2.69 4.83
CA SER A 9 -3.58 3.08 6.20
C SER A 9 -3.56 4.61 6.34
N GLY A 10 -4.19 5.14 7.40
CA GLY A 10 -4.18 6.59 7.67
C GLY A 10 -2.78 7.22 7.66
N PRO A 11 -1.76 6.64 8.33
CA PRO A 11 -0.38 7.12 8.24
C PRO A 11 0.20 7.13 6.82
N MET A 12 -0.05 6.08 6.03
CA MET A 12 0.44 6.01 4.64
C MET A 12 -0.24 7.07 3.76
N VAL A 13 -1.53 7.32 3.97
CA VAL A 13 -2.26 8.39 3.24
C VAL A 13 -1.70 9.76 3.60
N ARG A 14 -1.42 10.04 4.88
CA ARG A 14 -0.77 11.30 5.26
C ARG A 14 0.59 11.45 4.58
N ALA A 15 1.40 10.39 4.54
CA ALA A 15 2.68 10.41 3.83
C ALA A 15 2.55 10.68 2.32
N LEU A 16 1.47 10.20 1.67
CA LEU A 16 1.17 10.57 0.28
C LEU A 16 0.75 12.03 0.12
N LEU A 17 -0.03 12.55 1.07
CA LEU A 17 -0.50 13.93 1.06
C LEU A 17 0.68 14.90 1.22
N ASP A 18 1.61 14.55 2.11
CA ASP A 18 2.86 15.28 2.39
C ASP A 18 3.93 15.09 1.30
N GLY A 19 3.70 14.23 0.31
CA GLY A 19 4.65 13.97 -0.79
C GLY A 19 5.85 13.09 -0.42
N ARG A 20 5.92 12.58 0.81
CA ARG A 20 7.02 11.72 1.29
C ARG A 20 6.95 10.29 0.76
N LYS A 21 5.73 9.77 0.54
CA LYS A 21 5.54 8.41 0.01
C LYS A 21 5.44 8.43 -1.52
N THR A 22 6.40 7.81 -2.19
CA THR A 22 6.45 7.68 -3.66
C THR A 22 6.59 6.22 -4.12
N GLN A 23 6.75 5.28 -3.19
CA GLN A 23 6.72 3.86 -3.50
C GLN A 23 5.96 3.06 -2.43
N THR A 24 5.59 1.82 -2.77
CA THR A 24 5.10 0.86 -1.79
C THR A 24 5.56 -0.57 -2.08
N ARG A 25 5.98 -1.27 -1.03
CA ARG A 25 6.24 -2.71 -1.04
C ARG A 25 5.03 -3.55 -0.66
N ARG A 26 4.83 -4.65 -1.38
CA ARG A 26 3.71 -5.58 -1.18
C ARG A 26 4.17 -7.02 -1.38
N VAL A 27 3.93 -7.88 -0.39
CA VAL A 27 4.27 -9.31 -0.45
C VAL A 27 3.76 -9.95 -1.74
N VAL A 28 4.66 -10.64 -2.44
CA VAL A 28 4.29 -11.51 -3.56
C VAL A 28 3.55 -12.71 -2.98
N LYS A 29 2.24 -12.80 -3.26
CA LYS A 29 1.44 -13.94 -2.83
C LYS A 29 1.60 -15.07 -3.84
N SER A 30 2.10 -16.22 -3.42
CA SER A 30 1.99 -17.45 -4.21
C SER A 30 0.53 -17.87 -4.30
N ARG A 31 0.02 -18.12 -5.51
CA ARG A 31 -1.25 -18.85 -5.65
C ARG A 31 -1.08 -20.29 -5.12
N PRO A 32 -2.13 -20.91 -4.56
CA PRO A 32 -2.01 -22.26 -4.01
C PRO A 32 -1.93 -23.27 -5.15
N TRP A 33 -0.72 -23.66 -5.52
CA TRP A 33 -0.46 -25.00 -6.00
C TRP A 33 -0.12 -25.81 -4.76
N THR A 34 -1.10 -26.58 -4.26
CA THR A 34 -0.98 -27.65 -3.26
C THR A 34 0.18 -27.51 -2.25
N THR A 35 -0.20 -27.15 -1.01
CA THR A 35 0.57 -27.34 0.23
C THR A 35 1.67 -26.31 0.50
N GLY A 36 1.31 -25.22 1.20
CA GLY A 36 2.17 -24.49 2.15
C GLY A 36 3.43 -23.79 1.62
N ASP A 37 3.44 -22.46 1.73
CA ASP A 37 4.65 -21.65 1.95
C ASP A 37 5.77 -21.73 0.90
N TYR A 38 5.61 -21.11 -0.28
CA TYR A 38 6.70 -21.15 -1.28
C TYR A 38 7.52 -19.87 -1.50
N PHE A 39 7.04 -18.65 -1.26
CA PHE A 39 7.91 -17.46 -1.44
C PHE A 39 8.39 -16.80 -0.15
N ALA A 40 8.09 -17.41 1.00
CA ALA A 40 8.39 -16.82 2.30
C ALA A 40 9.87 -16.98 2.71
N SER A 41 10.60 -18.02 2.27
CA SER A 41 11.93 -18.29 2.85
C SER A 41 12.97 -19.02 1.96
N GLY A 42 12.70 -19.27 0.67
CA GLY A 42 13.64 -19.99 -0.21
C GLY A 42 14.62 -19.09 -0.98
N GLU A 43 15.78 -19.64 -1.37
CA GLU A 43 16.67 -19.07 -2.39
C GLU A 43 16.05 -19.30 -3.76
N TYR A 44 15.27 -18.32 -4.23
CA TYR A 44 14.75 -18.32 -5.60
C TYR A 44 15.64 -17.42 -6.46
N SER A 45 15.96 -17.88 -7.66
CA SER A 45 16.34 -16.93 -8.72
C SER A 45 15.08 -16.29 -9.29
N THR A 46 15.16 -15.01 -9.61
CA THR A 46 14.03 -14.24 -10.11
C THR A 46 14.32 -13.62 -11.46
N ASP A 47 13.35 -13.76 -12.35
CA ASP A 47 13.34 -13.12 -13.66
C ASP A 47 12.16 -12.15 -13.69
N LEU A 48 12.42 -10.88 -14.01
CA LEU A 48 11.38 -9.89 -14.26
C LEU A 48 11.09 -9.81 -15.75
N GLY A 49 9.82 -9.83 -16.12
CA GLY A 49 9.40 -9.72 -17.51
C GLY A 49 8.18 -8.84 -17.71
N TYR A 50 8.05 -8.32 -18.93
CA TYR A 50 6.92 -7.53 -19.38
C TYR A 50 6.25 -8.22 -20.57
N GLU A 51 4.97 -8.58 -20.44
CA GLU A 51 4.18 -9.14 -21.52
C GLU A 51 3.47 -8.01 -22.29
N ALA A 52 4.09 -7.55 -23.38
CA ALA A 52 3.60 -6.41 -24.16
C ALA A 52 2.19 -6.63 -24.75
N SER A 53 1.85 -7.86 -25.13
CA SER A 53 0.51 -8.21 -25.67
C SER A 53 -0.62 -7.99 -24.66
N ARG A 54 -0.33 -8.04 -23.35
CA ARG A 54 -1.29 -7.84 -22.27
C ARG A 54 -1.07 -6.55 -21.47
N GLY A 55 0.10 -5.93 -21.65
CA GLY A 55 0.56 -4.77 -20.89
C GLY A 55 0.73 -5.08 -19.41
N GLU A 56 1.39 -6.20 -19.08
CA GLU A 56 1.46 -6.72 -17.71
C GLU A 56 2.88 -7.13 -17.32
N PHE A 57 3.30 -6.71 -16.12
CA PHE A 57 4.53 -7.19 -15.49
C PHE A 57 4.30 -8.53 -14.80
N TRP A 58 5.30 -9.40 -14.88
CA TRP A 58 5.35 -10.66 -14.15
C TRP A 58 6.74 -10.89 -13.55
N ALA A 59 6.78 -11.73 -12.53
CA ALA A 59 8.00 -12.21 -11.92
C ALA A 59 8.00 -13.74 -11.95
N GLY A 60 9.05 -14.29 -12.53
CA GLY A 60 9.33 -15.72 -12.54
C GLY A 60 10.15 -16.08 -11.31
N PHE A 61 9.75 -17.14 -10.62
CA PHE A 61 10.43 -17.66 -9.45
C PHE A 61 10.88 -19.08 -9.74
N ARG A 62 12.18 -19.32 -9.60
CA ARG A 62 12.80 -20.62 -9.86
C ARG A 62 13.54 -21.10 -8.62
N HIS A 63 13.21 -22.32 -8.19
CA HIS A 63 13.88 -23.03 -7.12
C HIS A 63 14.42 -24.35 -7.65
N PRO A 64 15.72 -24.66 -7.52
CA PRO A 64 16.33 -25.85 -8.12
C PRO A 64 15.65 -27.17 -7.76
N SER A 65 15.18 -27.30 -6.51
CA SER A 65 14.51 -28.53 -6.05
C SER A 65 13.05 -28.66 -6.50
N ILE A 66 12.39 -27.55 -6.88
CA ILE A 66 10.99 -27.54 -7.32
C ILE A 66 10.91 -27.57 -8.85
N HIS A 67 11.85 -26.90 -9.50
CA HIS A 67 11.95 -26.76 -10.95
C HIS A 67 13.29 -27.31 -11.47
N PRO A 68 13.54 -28.62 -11.34
CA PRO A 68 14.80 -29.23 -11.78
C PRO A 68 15.00 -29.20 -13.31
N ASP A 69 13.91 -29.02 -14.06
CA ASP A 69 13.90 -28.86 -15.52
C ASP A 69 14.20 -27.42 -15.99
N GLY A 70 14.42 -26.49 -15.06
CA GLY A 70 14.56 -25.08 -15.39
C GLY A 70 13.23 -24.43 -15.79
N SER A 71 12.09 -24.93 -15.33
CA SER A 71 10.82 -24.19 -15.34
C SER A 71 10.78 -23.11 -14.24
N ALA A 72 9.77 -22.23 -14.26
CA ALA A 72 9.57 -21.20 -13.24
C ALA A 72 8.07 -21.00 -12.97
N CYS A 73 7.74 -20.64 -11.74
CA CYS A 73 6.42 -20.16 -11.37
C CYS A 73 6.30 -18.67 -11.69
N TYR A 74 5.30 -18.27 -12.47
CA TYR A 74 5.11 -16.88 -12.86
C TYR A 74 3.96 -16.24 -12.06
N GLU A 75 4.26 -15.14 -11.37
CA GLU A 75 3.26 -14.32 -10.69
C GLU A 75 3.12 -12.96 -11.39
N ARG A 76 1.88 -12.58 -11.67
CA ARG A 76 1.57 -11.28 -12.31
C ARG A 76 1.51 -10.17 -11.27
N CYS A 77 2.06 -9.01 -11.60
CA CYS A 77 1.96 -7.84 -10.74
C CYS A 77 0.48 -7.40 -10.61
N PRO A 78 -0.11 -7.42 -9.40
CA PRO A 78 -1.51 -7.05 -9.21
C PRO A 78 -1.74 -5.52 -9.30
N TYR A 79 -0.66 -4.73 -9.31
CA TYR A 79 -0.71 -3.26 -9.30
C TYR A 79 -0.59 -2.65 -10.70
N GLY A 80 -0.24 -3.46 -11.71
CA GLY A 80 -0.15 -3.04 -13.10
C GLY A 80 1.28 -2.85 -13.60
N ALA A 81 1.41 -2.00 -14.62
CA ALA A 81 2.67 -1.63 -15.27
C ALA A 81 2.84 -0.10 -15.22
N PRO A 82 4.05 0.44 -15.46
CA PRO A 82 4.23 1.87 -15.67
C PRO A 82 3.24 2.45 -16.68
N GLY A 83 2.66 3.60 -16.36
CA GLY A 83 1.57 4.24 -17.10
C GLY A 83 0.16 3.73 -16.76
N ASP A 84 0.01 2.70 -15.92
CA ASP A 84 -1.28 2.38 -15.30
C ASP A 84 -1.55 3.28 -14.07
N ARG A 85 -2.79 3.26 -13.58
CA ARG A 85 -3.22 4.08 -12.44
C ARG A 85 -3.68 3.23 -11.26
N LEU A 86 -3.38 3.72 -10.06
CA LEU A 86 -3.89 3.22 -8.80
C LEU A 86 -4.80 4.27 -8.15
N TRP A 87 -5.96 3.86 -7.66
CA TRP A 87 -6.80 4.72 -6.84
C TRP A 87 -6.75 4.25 -5.38
N VAL A 88 -6.44 5.17 -4.48
CA VAL A 88 -6.22 4.83 -3.07
C VAL A 88 -7.54 4.57 -2.38
N ARG A 89 -7.59 3.52 -1.58
CA ARG A 89 -8.64 3.17 -0.64
C ARG A 89 -8.17 3.44 0.77
N GLU A 90 -8.90 4.29 1.47
CA GLU A 90 -8.61 4.72 2.84
C GLU A 90 -9.86 4.59 3.72
N THR A 91 -9.70 4.60 5.04
CA THR A 91 -10.84 4.57 5.97
C THR A 91 -11.66 5.84 5.79
N TRP A 92 -12.96 5.69 5.50
CA TRP A 92 -13.81 6.77 5.00
C TRP A 92 -15.19 6.75 5.66
N ARG A 93 -15.94 7.83 5.50
CA ARG A 93 -17.39 7.84 5.73
C ARG A 93 -18.07 8.76 4.73
N GLY A 94 -19.31 8.43 4.38
CA GLY A 94 -20.18 9.33 3.63
C GLY A 94 -21.03 10.10 4.62
N VAL A 95 -20.92 11.43 4.62
CA VAL A 95 -21.80 12.28 5.41
C VAL A 95 -23.14 12.35 4.68
N VAL A 96 -24.18 11.79 5.31
CA VAL A 96 -25.50 11.64 4.71
C VAL A 96 -26.33 12.89 4.97
N ALA A 97 -27.08 13.33 3.95
CA ALA A 97 -28.12 14.35 4.16
C ALA A 97 -29.43 13.69 4.58
N ILE A 98 -29.93 14.03 5.78
CA ILE A 98 -31.29 13.69 6.21
C ILE A 98 -32.23 14.65 5.46
N ASN A 99 -33.03 14.12 4.53
CA ASN A 99 -33.87 14.83 3.56
C ASN A 99 -33.08 15.59 2.46
N PRO A 100 -33.02 15.10 1.22
CA PRO A 100 -32.72 15.94 0.07
C PRO A 100 -34.06 16.46 -0.49
N PRO A 101 -34.51 17.70 -0.20
CA PRO A 101 -35.53 18.27 -1.05
C PRO A 101 -34.89 18.45 -2.43
N GLY A 102 -35.56 17.97 -3.48
CA GLY A 102 -35.05 18.00 -4.84
C GLY A 102 -34.41 19.35 -5.16
N LYS A 103 -33.07 19.36 -5.22
CA LYS A 103 -32.20 20.35 -5.89
C LYS A 103 -30.74 20.00 -5.58
N THR A 104 -29.95 20.05 -6.64
CA THR A 104 -28.49 20.17 -6.67
C THR A 104 -27.96 20.96 -5.48
N THR A 105 -26.98 20.41 -4.76
CA THR A 105 -26.14 21.20 -3.84
C THR A 105 -24.87 21.59 -4.57
N GLU A 106 -24.35 22.79 -4.29
CA GLU A 106 -23.21 23.44 -4.96
C GLU A 106 -21.87 22.68 -4.81
N LEU A 107 -21.83 21.57 -4.07
CA LEU A 107 -20.61 20.85 -3.67
C LEU A 107 -20.46 19.44 -4.28
N GLY A 108 -21.29 19.09 -5.27
CA GLY A 108 -21.09 17.88 -6.07
C GLY A 108 -22.20 16.84 -5.92
N VAL A 109 -22.27 15.98 -6.94
CA VAL A 109 -23.35 15.00 -7.15
C VAL A 109 -23.43 14.04 -5.97
N ALA A 110 -24.58 14.01 -5.31
CA ALA A 110 -24.89 13.01 -4.31
C ALA A 110 -24.88 11.61 -4.96
N ARG A 111 -24.03 10.71 -4.47
CA ARG A 111 -23.87 9.37 -5.04
C ARG A 111 -24.51 8.31 -4.15
N TYR A 112 -25.14 7.34 -4.80
CA TYR A 112 -25.86 6.25 -4.17
C TYR A 112 -24.92 5.42 -3.27
N VAL A 113 -25.28 5.34 -1.99
CA VAL A 113 -24.73 4.37 -1.03
C VAL A 113 -25.79 3.27 -0.90
N PRO A 114 -25.43 1.97 -0.93
CA PRO A 114 -26.35 0.91 -0.52
C PRO A 114 -26.91 1.27 0.87
N ASP A 115 -28.24 1.19 1.04
CA ASP A 115 -29.05 1.66 2.20
C ASP A 115 -29.82 3.00 2.04
N GLN A 116 -30.14 3.41 0.81
CA GLN A 116 -31.06 4.54 0.48
C GLN A 116 -30.62 5.95 0.94
N GLN A 117 -29.33 6.17 1.19
CA GLN A 117 -28.82 7.45 1.69
C GLN A 117 -27.93 8.17 0.68
N TYR A 118 -28.19 9.47 0.51
CA TYR A 118 -27.42 10.35 -0.38
C TYR A 118 -26.16 10.85 0.35
N CYS A 119 -24.97 10.54 -0.21
CA CYS A 119 -23.71 11.06 0.31
C CYS A 119 -23.48 12.51 -0.16
N ARG A 120 -23.48 13.46 0.78
CA ARG A 120 -23.20 14.89 0.51
C ARG A 120 -21.71 15.17 0.39
N ARG A 121 -20.90 14.55 1.25
CA ARG A 121 -19.44 14.72 1.31
C ARG A 121 -18.79 13.45 1.80
N VAL A 122 -17.61 13.15 1.26
CA VAL A 122 -16.77 12.07 1.78
C VAL A 122 -15.78 12.66 2.78
N GLU A 123 -15.69 12.02 3.94
CA GLU A 123 -14.70 12.32 4.96
C GLU A 123 -13.75 11.14 5.13
N PHE A 124 -12.54 11.44 5.58
CA PHE A 124 -11.45 10.49 5.65
C PHE A 124 -10.77 10.56 7.00
N GLN A 125 -10.59 9.39 7.62
CA GLN A 125 -10.00 9.28 8.96
C GLN A 125 -8.57 9.79 9.00
N ALA A 126 -7.85 9.75 7.88
CA ALA A 126 -6.46 10.21 7.80
C ALA A 126 -6.31 11.70 8.12
N THR A 127 -7.35 12.50 7.90
CA THR A 127 -7.33 13.98 7.96
C THR A 127 -8.43 14.58 8.87
N GLN A 128 -9.23 13.76 9.55
CA GLN A 128 -10.38 14.21 10.36
C GLN A 128 -10.24 13.66 11.79
N ALA A 129 -10.63 14.46 12.78
CA ALA A 129 -10.70 14.03 14.17
C ALA A 129 -11.86 13.03 14.39
N ARG A 130 -11.83 12.30 15.50
CA ARG A 130 -12.93 11.39 15.86
C ARG A 130 -14.16 12.20 16.24
N ASP A 131 -15.19 12.14 15.40
CA ASP A 131 -16.57 12.49 15.77
C ASP A 131 -17.38 11.26 16.16
N SER A 132 -18.64 11.49 16.54
CA SER A 132 -19.64 10.52 17.02
C SER A 132 -20.05 9.44 15.99
N GLU A 133 -19.88 9.65 14.69
CA GLU A 133 -20.27 8.66 13.67
C GLU A 133 -19.17 7.62 13.33
N PRO A 134 -19.55 6.35 13.10
CA PRO A 134 -18.61 5.27 12.85
C PRO A 134 -17.91 5.39 11.48
N TRP A 135 -16.61 5.13 11.48
CA TRP A 135 -15.80 5.02 10.27
C TRP A 135 -16.08 3.72 9.50
N ARG A 136 -16.07 3.78 8.17
CA ARG A 136 -16.14 2.60 7.29
C ARG A 136 -14.73 2.13 6.89
N PRO A 137 -14.42 0.83 6.99
CA PRO A 137 -13.13 0.29 6.57
C PRO A 137 -12.82 0.55 5.09
N SER A 138 -11.53 0.75 4.78
CA SER A 138 -11.04 1.04 3.42
C SER A 138 -11.38 -0.02 2.37
N ILE A 139 -11.52 -1.28 2.78
CA ILE A 139 -11.89 -2.40 1.88
C ILE A 139 -13.25 -2.20 1.22
N HIS A 140 -14.16 -1.47 1.87
CA HIS A 140 -15.50 -1.17 1.35
C HIS A 140 -15.56 0.13 0.56
N MET A 141 -14.44 0.83 0.38
CA MET A 141 -14.45 2.13 -0.28
C MET A 141 -14.65 2.00 -1.80
N PRO A 142 -15.68 2.65 -2.38
CA PRO A 142 -15.91 2.61 -3.81
C PRO A 142 -14.98 3.58 -4.57
N ARG A 143 -14.78 3.36 -5.87
CA ARG A 143 -13.92 4.20 -6.72
C ARG A 143 -14.29 5.68 -6.69
N TRP A 144 -15.60 5.98 -6.67
CA TRP A 144 -16.10 7.36 -6.70
C TRP A 144 -15.74 8.15 -5.45
N ALA A 145 -15.50 7.49 -4.33
CA ALA A 145 -15.15 8.12 -3.06
C ALA A 145 -13.64 8.37 -2.93
N SER A 146 -12.82 7.83 -3.83
CA SER A 146 -11.37 8.02 -3.77
C SER A 146 -10.98 9.43 -4.20
N ARG A 147 -10.22 10.12 -3.34
CA ARG A 147 -9.65 11.45 -3.62
C ARG A 147 -8.22 11.41 -4.16
N ILE A 148 -7.51 10.28 -4.05
CA ILE A 148 -6.10 10.16 -4.45
C ILE A 148 -5.97 9.16 -5.60
N THR A 149 -5.39 9.61 -6.70
CA THR A 149 -4.98 8.81 -7.85
C THR A 149 -3.47 8.89 -8.00
N LEU A 150 -2.86 7.73 -8.22
CA LEU A 150 -1.43 7.56 -8.39
C LEU A 150 -1.19 7.01 -9.80
N GLU A 151 -0.20 7.55 -10.50
CA GLU A 151 0.31 6.97 -11.74
C GLU A 151 1.50 6.08 -11.40
N VAL A 152 1.48 4.83 -11.85
CA VAL A 152 2.58 3.89 -11.67
C VAL A 152 3.73 4.32 -12.57
N THR A 153 4.91 4.51 -12.01
CA THR A 153 6.12 4.90 -12.75
C THR A 153 7.13 3.76 -12.87
N GLY A 154 7.10 2.81 -11.94
CA GLY A 154 8.06 1.70 -11.88
C GLY A 154 7.47 0.49 -11.18
N VAL A 155 7.85 -0.70 -11.63
CA VAL A 155 7.50 -1.97 -10.99
C VAL A 155 8.72 -2.89 -11.01
N ARG A 156 9.06 -3.45 -9.86
CA ARG A 156 10.16 -4.40 -9.69
C ARG A 156 9.85 -5.41 -8.59
N VAL A 157 10.66 -6.46 -8.50
CA VAL A 157 10.61 -7.50 -7.47
C VAL A 157 11.98 -7.64 -6.84
N GLU A 158 12.00 -7.71 -5.51
CA GLU A 158 13.22 -7.86 -4.71
C GLU A 158 12.91 -8.61 -3.40
N ARG A 159 13.95 -8.96 -2.66
CA ARG A 159 13.80 -9.37 -1.26
C ARG A 159 13.50 -8.15 -0.40
N LEU A 160 12.64 -8.32 0.60
CA LEU A 160 12.29 -7.24 1.54
C LEU A 160 13.53 -6.54 2.13
N GLN A 161 14.53 -7.32 2.54
CA GLN A 161 15.76 -6.82 3.15
C GLN A 161 16.74 -6.20 2.15
N ASP A 162 16.47 -6.18 0.84
CA ASP A 162 17.32 -5.48 -0.15
C ASP A 162 17.01 -3.97 -0.22
N ILE A 163 16.04 -3.50 0.57
CA ILE A 163 15.63 -2.10 0.65
C ILE A 163 16.80 -1.14 0.99
N THR A 164 16.96 -0.08 0.21
CA THR A 164 17.90 1.00 0.53
C THR A 164 17.30 2.00 1.53
N GLU A 165 18.13 2.86 2.14
CA GLU A 165 17.60 3.95 2.99
C GLU A 165 16.73 4.94 2.20
N ALA A 166 17.11 5.24 0.95
CA ALA A 166 16.32 6.09 0.07
C ALA A 166 14.94 5.48 -0.23
N ASP A 167 14.91 4.17 -0.49
CA ASP A 167 13.68 3.44 -0.68
C ASP A 167 12.82 3.41 0.60
N ALA A 168 13.45 3.27 1.77
CA ALA A 168 12.75 3.30 3.05
C ALA A 168 12.12 4.68 3.31
N ALA A 169 12.83 5.77 3.00
CA ALA A 169 12.28 7.12 3.03
C ALA A 169 11.10 7.27 2.05
N ALA A 170 11.23 6.76 0.82
CA ALA A 170 10.20 6.76 -0.22
C ALA A 170 8.97 5.89 0.12
N GLU A 171 9.08 4.95 1.08
CA GLU A 171 7.94 4.24 1.68
C GLU A 171 7.11 5.15 2.60
N GLY A 172 7.61 6.34 2.93
CA GLY A 172 6.91 7.36 3.70
C GLY A 172 7.08 7.24 5.21
N VAL A 173 8.16 6.60 5.68
CA VAL A 173 8.51 6.60 7.11
C VAL A 173 8.73 8.03 7.62
N GLU A 174 8.44 8.24 8.89
CA GLU A 174 8.44 9.58 9.50
C GLU A 174 9.82 9.88 10.08
N SER A 175 10.45 10.93 9.58
CA SER A 175 11.64 11.52 10.20
C SER A 175 11.21 12.42 11.37
N LEU A 176 11.90 12.29 12.50
CA LEU A 176 11.59 12.95 13.77
C LEU A 176 12.75 13.86 14.17
N ARG A 177 12.49 15.14 14.47
CA ARG A 177 13.47 16.18 14.89
C ARG A 177 14.67 16.33 13.91
N ASN A 178 15.23 17.54 13.77
CA ASN A 178 16.47 17.80 13.01
C ASN A 178 16.59 17.12 11.62
N GLU A 179 15.53 17.12 10.79
CA GLU A 179 15.56 16.77 9.36
C GLU A 179 16.36 15.49 8.97
N GLY A 180 16.27 14.41 9.75
CA GLY A 180 16.85 13.10 9.35
C GLY A 180 17.78 12.45 10.36
N GLU A 181 18.07 13.11 11.50
CA GLU A 181 18.88 12.51 12.57
C GLU A 181 18.20 11.32 13.26
N TYR A 182 16.86 11.37 13.37
CA TYR A 182 16.08 10.32 14.01
C TYR A 182 14.84 9.97 13.20
N TRP A 183 14.39 8.73 13.37
CA TRP A 183 13.25 8.18 12.65
C TRP A 183 12.29 7.48 13.60
N LYS A 184 11.02 7.40 13.22
CA LYS A 184 9.99 6.82 14.08
C LYS A 184 10.13 5.31 14.24
N ASP A 185 10.05 4.84 15.48
CA ASP A 185 9.80 3.42 15.78
C ASP A 185 8.28 3.18 15.77
N TYR A 186 7.81 2.30 14.88
CA TYR A 186 6.38 1.98 14.74
C TYR A 186 5.91 0.80 15.61
N LEU A 187 6.84 0.07 16.23
CA LEU A 187 6.53 -1.03 17.16
C LEU A 187 6.36 -0.51 18.60
N ARG A 188 6.94 0.64 18.93
CA ARG A 188 6.89 1.22 20.27
C ARG A 188 5.98 2.45 20.33
N SER A 189 5.23 2.58 21.42
CA SER A 189 4.35 3.73 21.65
C SER A 189 5.13 4.93 22.19
N THR A 190 4.92 6.12 21.62
CA THR A 190 5.54 7.39 22.04
C THR A 190 5.05 7.90 23.40
N ALA A 191 4.20 7.15 24.11
CA ALA A 191 3.55 7.62 25.33
C ALA A 191 4.45 7.64 26.57
N GLN A 192 5.63 7.00 26.56
CA GLN A 192 6.44 6.82 27.78
C GLN A 192 7.94 7.11 27.68
N CYS A 193 8.55 7.31 26.51
CA CYS A 193 9.98 7.67 26.44
C CYS A 193 10.27 8.59 25.23
N ASP A 194 10.91 9.74 25.49
CA ASP A 194 11.46 10.67 24.48
C ASP A 194 12.68 10.10 23.71
N GLU A 195 13.11 8.87 23.98
CA GLU A 195 14.35 8.25 23.47
C GLU A 195 14.13 7.11 22.45
N LEU A 196 12.88 6.76 22.13
CA LEU A 196 12.59 5.58 21.30
C LEU A 196 12.45 5.94 19.83
N VAL A 197 13.60 6.11 19.18
CA VAL A 197 13.74 6.45 17.77
C VAL A 197 14.70 5.48 17.08
N CYS A 198 14.47 5.26 15.78
CA CYS A 198 15.40 4.55 14.90
C CYS A 198 16.49 5.50 14.41
N LEU A 199 17.69 4.97 14.19
CA LEU A 199 18.86 5.75 13.76
C LEU A 199 18.89 6.03 12.25
N ASN A 200 18.15 5.23 11.46
CA ASN A 200 18.07 5.40 10.02
C ASN A 200 16.67 5.02 9.50
N ALA A 201 16.40 5.40 8.24
CA ALA A 201 15.10 5.16 7.60
C ALA A 201 14.80 3.67 7.43
N ARG A 202 15.81 2.83 7.21
CA ARG A 202 15.66 1.38 7.01
C ARG A 202 15.16 0.70 8.28
N ASP A 203 15.73 1.01 9.44
CA ASP A 203 15.29 0.48 10.74
C ASP A 203 13.87 0.96 11.07
N SER A 204 13.56 2.22 10.76
CA SER A 204 12.20 2.75 10.88
C SER A 204 11.22 1.99 9.99
N PHE A 205 11.60 1.71 8.74
CA PHE A 205 10.77 0.93 7.82
C PHE A 205 10.61 -0.52 8.29
N TRP A 206 11.66 -1.12 8.85
CA TRP A 206 11.56 -2.44 9.48
C TRP A 206 10.45 -2.47 10.54
N THR A 207 10.48 -1.55 11.51
CA THR A 207 9.44 -1.49 12.55
C THR A 207 8.04 -1.25 11.97
N LEU A 208 7.93 -0.41 10.92
CA LEU A 208 6.68 -0.19 10.19
C LEU A 208 6.19 -1.47 9.52
N TRP A 209 7.08 -2.18 8.83
CA TRP A 209 6.75 -3.39 8.11
C TRP A 209 6.23 -4.48 9.05
N ASP A 210 6.91 -4.70 10.17
CA ASP A 210 6.51 -5.69 11.17
C ASP A 210 5.18 -5.35 11.83
N SER A 211 4.94 -4.06 12.12
CA SER A 211 3.66 -3.61 12.66
C SER A 211 2.46 -3.95 11.75
N LEU A 212 2.69 -4.11 10.44
CA LEU A 212 1.65 -4.38 9.44
C LEU A 212 1.59 -5.85 9.00
N ASN A 213 2.72 -6.55 9.00
CA ASN A 213 2.86 -7.83 8.30
C ASN A 213 3.34 -8.98 9.19
N ALA A 214 3.99 -8.73 10.33
CA ALA A 214 4.55 -9.79 11.17
C ALA A 214 3.47 -10.76 11.66
N ALA A 215 2.31 -10.25 12.11
CA ALA A 215 1.17 -11.06 12.56
C ALA A 215 0.59 -11.98 11.47
N ARG A 216 0.94 -11.75 10.19
CA ARG A 216 0.53 -12.55 9.03
C ARG A 216 1.60 -13.53 8.57
N GLY A 217 2.72 -13.66 9.30
CA GLY A 217 3.84 -14.53 8.95
C GLY A 217 4.84 -13.92 7.96
N PHE A 218 4.71 -12.64 7.62
CA PHE A 218 5.58 -11.95 6.66
C PHE A 218 6.42 -10.89 7.37
N GLY A 219 6.92 -11.16 8.57
CA GLY A 219 7.82 -10.27 9.29
C GLY A 219 9.14 -10.08 8.56
N TRP A 220 9.94 -9.14 9.03
CA TRP A 220 11.22 -8.76 8.45
C TRP A 220 12.21 -9.92 8.36
N ASP A 221 12.28 -10.73 9.41
CA ASP A 221 13.18 -11.89 9.48
C ASP A 221 12.82 -12.97 8.46
N ALA A 222 11.55 -13.04 8.03
CA ALA A 222 11.16 -13.94 6.94
C ALA A 222 11.76 -13.50 5.60
N ASN A 223 12.08 -12.22 5.44
CA ASN A 223 12.63 -11.66 4.21
C ASN A 223 11.86 -12.07 2.93
N PRO A 224 10.53 -11.89 2.88
CA PRO A 224 9.72 -12.35 1.75
C PRO A 224 10.05 -11.59 0.46
N TRP A 225 9.71 -12.20 -0.67
CA TRP A 225 9.68 -11.49 -1.95
C TRP A 225 8.56 -10.45 -1.97
N VAL A 226 8.88 -9.25 -2.46
CA VAL A 226 7.94 -8.13 -2.53
C VAL A 226 7.88 -7.53 -3.92
N TRP A 227 6.68 -7.17 -4.36
CA TRP A 227 6.48 -6.20 -5.41
C TRP A 227 6.81 -4.82 -4.87
N VAL A 228 7.69 -4.10 -5.55
CA VAL A 228 7.91 -2.66 -5.31
C VAL A 228 7.26 -1.90 -6.43
N VAL A 229 6.35 -1.02 -6.06
CA VAL A 229 5.57 -0.21 -6.99
C VAL A 229 5.87 1.25 -6.70
N GLU A 230 6.50 1.90 -7.66
CA GLU A 230 6.82 3.33 -7.64
C GLU A 230 5.70 4.10 -8.34
N PHE A 231 5.38 5.28 -7.83
CA PHE A 231 4.28 6.07 -8.36
C PHE A 231 4.42 7.57 -8.06
N THR A 232 3.71 8.37 -8.85
CA THR A 232 3.52 9.82 -8.62
C THR A 232 2.05 10.13 -8.39
N ARG A 233 1.75 11.04 -7.45
CA ARG A 233 0.38 11.53 -7.23
C ARG A 233 -0.01 12.49 -8.36
N ILE A 234 -1.18 12.29 -8.97
CA ILE A 234 -1.62 13.08 -10.13
C ILE A 234 -2.85 13.95 -9.87
N ASN A 235 -3.31 14.06 -8.62
CA ASN A 235 -4.40 14.93 -8.21
C ASN A 235 -4.32 15.37 -6.74
#